data_AF-A0A0F8ZPX4-F1
#
_entry.id   AF-A0A0F8ZPX4-F1
#
_cell.length_a   1.000
_cell.length_b   1.000
_cell.length_c   1.000
_cell.angle_alpha   90.00
_cell.angle_beta   90.00
_cell.angle_gamma   90.00
#
_symmetry.space_group_name_H-M   'P 1'
#
loop_
_entity.id
_entity.type
_entity.pdbx_description
1 polymer ?
#
loop_
_entity_poly.entity_id
_entity_poly.type
_entity_poly.pdbx_seq_one_letter_code
_entity_poly.pdbx_strand_id
1 'polypeptide(L)'
;MEQPKQENNSKGLSCFEKYLTVWVIGAIVTGIILGKLAPDFATRLDSMAIYIGQAPVVSIPIAICLFLMMYPIMVKIDFAEVVKAGKSIKPVSLTLLINWAIKPFTMYAISVFF
;
A
#
# COMPACT_ATOMS: atom_id res chain seq x y z
N MET A 1 24.74 5.33 33.35
CA MET A 1 25.27 5.15 31.99
C MET A 1 24.85 3.75 31.56
N GLU A 2 23.67 3.58 30.98
CA GLU A 2 23.25 2.26 30.51
C GLU A 2 22.45 2.46 29.21
N GLN A 3 23.13 2.32 28.08
CA GLN A 3 22.54 2.22 26.75
C GLN A 3 22.21 0.74 26.51
N PRO A 4 20.99 0.36 26.09
CA PRO A 4 20.71 -1.03 25.76
C PRO A 4 21.51 -1.45 24.52
N LYS A 5 22.24 -2.54 24.71
CA LYS A 5 23.11 -3.25 23.78
C LYS A 5 22.41 -3.52 22.44
N GLN A 6 22.78 -2.75 21.42
CA GLN A 6 22.47 -3.03 20.01
C GLN A 6 23.20 -4.31 19.61
N GLU A 7 22.44 -5.40 19.47
CA GLU A 7 22.93 -6.68 18.97
C GLU A 7 23.23 -6.53 17.47
N ASN A 8 24.52 -6.37 17.15
CA ASN A 8 25.06 -6.41 15.80
C ASN A 8 24.75 -7.77 15.15
N ASN A 9 23.58 -7.89 14.52
CA ASN A 9 23.38 -8.87 13.46
C ASN A 9 23.80 -8.20 12.15
N SER A 10 25.05 -8.43 11.76
CA SER A 10 25.50 -8.35 10.37
C SER A 10 24.82 -9.43 9.51
N LYS A 11 23.49 -9.50 9.55
CA LYS A 11 22.69 -10.34 8.66
C LYS A 11 22.52 -9.54 7.38
N GLY A 12 23.26 -9.92 6.34
CA GLY A 12 22.91 -9.52 4.98
C GLY A 12 21.41 -9.77 4.74
N LEU A 13 20.79 -8.92 3.92
CA LEU A 13 19.37 -8.95 3.57
C LEU A 13 18.80 -10.37 3.64
N SER A 14 17.76 -10.57 4.46
CA SER A 14 17.13 -11.88 4.64
C SER A 14 16.76 -12.46 3.28
N CYS A 15 16.84 -13.79 3.09
CA CYS A 15 16.47 -14.43 1.82
C CYS A 15 15.08 -13.99 1.34
N PHE A 16 14.15 -13.77 2.28
CA PHE A 16 12.83 -13.21 2.01
C PHE A 16 12.86 -11.78 1.43
N GLU A 17 13.66 -10.88 2.00
CA GLU A 17 13.82 -9.50 1.52
C GLU A 17 14.49 -9.48 0.14
N LYS A 18 15.49 -10.34 -0.08
CA LYS A 18 16.21 -10.45 -1.34
C LYS A 18 15.34 -10.96 -2.49
N TYR A 19 14.44 -11.90 -2.22
CA TYR A 19 13.53 -12.48 -3.23
C TYR A 19 12.11 -11.89 -3.17
N LEU A 20 11.88 -10.77 -2.47
CA LEU A 20 10.56 -10.17 -2.26
C LEU A 20 9.80 -9.97 -3.58
N THR A 21 10.48 -9.49 -4.63
CA THR A 21 9.86 -9.30 -5.95
C THR A 21 9.33 -10.61 -6.55
N VAL A 22 10.07 -11.71 -6.41
CA VAL A 22 9.66 -13.03 -6.90
C VAL A 22 8.45 -13.53 -6.12
N TRP A 23 8.47 -13.37 -4.80
CA TRP A 23 7.34 -13.71 -3.93
C TRP A 23 6.08 -12.91 -4.25
N VAL A 24 6.21 -11.60 -4.48
CA VAL A 24 5.09 -10.72 -4.85
C VAL A 24 4.51 -11.14 -6.20
N ILE A 25 5.35 -11.38 -7.22
CA ILE A 25 4.88 -11.86 -8.52
C ILE A 25 4.18 -13.22 -8.37
N GLY A 26 4.76 -14.14 -7.61
CA GLY A 26 4.15 -15.45 -7.32
C GLY A 26 2.79 -15.32 -6.63
N ALA A 27 2.66 -14.42 -5.66
CA ALA A 27 1.40 -14.13 -4.98
C ALA A 27 0.35 -13.54 -5.93
N ILE A 28 0.74 -12.61 -6.82
CA ILE A 28 -0.15 -12.03 -7.83
C ILE A 28 -0.66 -13.12 -8.78
N VAL A 29 0.23 -13.93 -9.35
CA VAL A 29 -0.14 -15.00 -10.29
C VAL A 29 -1.06 -16.02 -9.62
N THR A 30 -0.71 -16.45 -8.40
CA THR A 30 -1.54 -17.37 -7.61
C THR A 30 -2.91 -16.78 -7.32
N GLY A 31 -2.97 -15.50 -6.91
CA GLY A 31 -4.22 -14.79 -6.65
C GLY A 31 -5.11 -14.69 -7.89
N ILE A 32 -4.54 -14.42 -9.07
CA ILE A 32 -5.28 -14.38 -10.33
C ILE A 32 -5.86 -15.77 -10.67
N ILE A 33 -5.05 -16.83 -10.58
CA ILE A 33 -5.50 -18.21 -10.87
C ILE A 33 -6.63 -18.60 -9.91
N LEU A 34 -6.45 -18.32 -8.61
CA LEU A 34 -7.43 -18.66 -7.58
C LEU A 34 -8.72 -17.85 -7.75
N GLY A 35 -8.64 -16.56 -8.09
CA GLY A 35 -9.80 -15.73 -8.41
C GLY A 35 -10.56 -16.19 -9.67
N LYS A 36 -9.87 -16.78 -10.65
CA LYS A 36 -10.51 -17.37 -11.84
C LYS A 36 -11.17 -18.72 -11.58
N LEU A 37 -10.63 -19.54 -10.68
CA LEU A 37 -11.16 -20.86 -10.33
C LEU A 37 -12.29 -20.80 -9.29
N ALA A 38 -12.28 -19.78 -8.43
CA ALA A 38 -13.29 -19.58 -7.38
C ALA A 38 -13.99 -18.21 -7.54
N PRO A 39 -14.77 -18.00 -8.62
CA PRO A 39 -15.54 -16.78 -8.81
C PRO A 39 -16.51 -16.55 -7.64
N ASP A 40 -17.09 -17.61 -7.07
CA ASP A 40 -17.94 -17.53 -5.87
C ASP A 40 -17.22 -16.94 -4.65
N PHE A 41 -15.91 -17.12 -4.50
CA PHE A 41 -15.16 -16.54 -3.40
C PHE A 41 -14.98 -15.03 -3.59
N ALA A 42 -14.72 -14.60 -4.83
CA ALA A 42 -14.72 -13.18 -5.20
C ALA A 42 -16.10 -12.55 -5.02
N THR A 43 -17.18 -13.23 -5.44
CA THR A 43 -18.56 -12.76 -5.26
C THR A 43 -18.96 -12.71 -3.78
N ARG A 44 -18.45 -13.60 -2.92
CA ARG A 44 -18.67 -13.56 -1.46
C ARG A 44 -17.94 -12.38 -0.80
N LEU A 45 -16.70 -12.10 -1.23
CA LEU A 45 -15.94 -10.92 -0.82
C LEU A 45 -16.61 -9.62 -1.27
N ASP A 46 -17.13 -9.57 -2.50
CA ASP A 46 -17.92 -8.46 -3.03
C ASP A 46 -19.30 -8.34 -2.39
N SER A 47 -19.95 -9.45 -2.04
CA SER A 47 -21.23 -9.43 -1.32
C SER A 47 -21.11 -8.93 0.12
N MET A 48 -19.90 -9.01 0.69
CA MET A 48 -19.52 -8.40 1.96
C MET A 48 -18.92 -6.99 1.74
N ALA A 49 -19.21 -6.35 0.61
CA ALA A 49 -18.92 -4.95 0.38
C ALA A 49 -20.05 -4.06 0.90
N ILE A 50 -19.66 -2.89 1.40
CA ILE A 50 -20.61 -1.85 1.78
C ILE A 50 -21.05 -1.17 0.49
N TYR A 51 -22.30 -1.41 0.09
CA TYR A 51 -22.93 -0.74 -1.04
C TYR A 51 -23.36 0.67 -0.60
N ILE A 52 -22.79 1.71 -1.23
CA ILE A 52 -23.32 3.09 -1.16
C ILE A 52 -23.96 3.34 -2.53
N GLY A 53 -25.26 3.09 -2.64
CA GLY A 53 -25.98 3.13 -3.93
C GLY A 53 -25.81 1.85 -4.77
N GLN A 54 -25.41 1.99 -6.05
CA GLN A 54 -25.27 0.90 -7.04
C GLN A 54 -23.81 0.52 -7.37
N ALA A 55 -22.83 1.02 -6.61
CA ALA A 55 -21.42 0.74 -6.83
C ALA A 55 -20.78 0.06 -5.60
N PRO A 56 -20.09 -1.09 -5.76
CA PRO A 56 -19.25 -1.65 -4.71
C PRO A 56 -18.06 -0.70 -4.48
N VAL A 57 -18.06 0.02 -3.35
CA VAL A 57 -17.07 1.05 -3.08
C VAL A 57 -15.78 0.42 -2.53
N VAL A 58 -15.88 -0.41 -1.49
CA VAL A 58 -14.76 -1.19 -0.92
C VAL A 58 -15.33 -2.42 -0.17
N SER A 59 -14.77 -3.61 -0.38
CA SER A 59 -15.11 -4.82 0.38
C SER A 59 -14.63 -4.72 1.84
N ILE A 60 -15.42 -5.19 2.83
CA ILE A 60 -15.05 -5.10 4.26
C ILE A 60 -13.65 -5.70 4.54
N PRO A 61 -13.28 -6.89 4.01
CA PRO A 61 -11.95 -7.45 4.22
C PRO A 61 -10.82 -6.58 3.63
N ILE A 62 -11.04 -5.99 2.45
CA ILE A 62 -10.06 -5.09 1.82
C ILE A 62 -9.88 -3.83 2.65
N ALA A 63 -10.97 -3.25 3.17
CA ALA A 63 -10.92 -2.08 4.04
C ALA A 63 -10.11 -2.36 5.31
N ILE A 64 -10.28 -3.53 5.95
CA ILE A 64 -9.50 -3.93 7.12
C ILE A 64 -8.02 -4.09 6.76
N CYS A 65 -7.69 -4.73 5.64
CA CYS A 65 -6.31 -4.87 5.17
C CYS A 65 -5.65 -3.50 4.92
N LEU A 66 -6.35 -2.58 4.24
CA LEU A 66 -5.86 -1.22 4.00
C LEU A 66 -5.68 -0.45 5.31
N PHE A 67 -6.62 -0.57 6.24
CA PHE A 67 -6.52 0.05 7.57
C PHE A 67 -5.31 -0.49 8.33
N LEU A 68 -5.11 -1.81 8.36
CA LEU A 68 -3.95 -2.44 9.00
C LEU A 68 -2.61 -2.12 8.32
N MET A 69 -2.58 -1.77 7.04
CA MET A 69 -1.38 -1.28 6.36
C MET A 69 -1.10 0.20 6.66
N MET A 70 -2.15 1.01 6.75
CA MET A 70 -2.04 2.45 6.99
C MET A 70 -1.72 2.78 8.46
N TYR A 71 -2.36 2.07 9.39
CA TYR A 71 -2.18 2.24 10.84
C TYR A 71 -0.71 2.19 11.32
N PRO A 72 0.11 1.17 10.96
CA PRO A 72 1.50 1.09 11.41
C PRO A 72 2.36 2.22 10.85
N ILE A 73 2.04 2.75 9.67
CA ILE A 73 2.75 3.91 9.11
C ILE A 73 2.39 5.15 9.94
N MET A 74 1.11 5.37 10.25
CA MET A 74 0.67 6.50 11.07
C MET A 74 1.26 6.50 12.49
N VAL A 75 1.32 5.35 13.17
CA VAL A 75 1.87 5.25 14.53
C VAL A 75 3.39 5.41 14.56
N LYS A 76 4.09 5.06 13.47
CA LYS A 76 5.54 5.22 13.35
C LYS A 76 5.98 6.63 12.96
N ILE A 77 5.06 7.50 12.53
CA ILE A 77 5.37 8.88 12.14
C ILE A 77 5.63 9.73 13.38
N ASP A 78 6.80 10.37 13.43
CA ASP A 78 7.12 11.38 14.43
C ASP A 78 6.55 12.75 14.00
N PHE A 79 5.69 13.33 14.83
CA PHE A 79 5.10 14.65 14.59
C PHE A 79 6.15 15.76 14.41
N ALA A 80 7.32 15.65 15.04
CA ALA A 80 8.41 16.60 14.87
C ALA A 80 8.97 16.58 13.44
N GLU A 81 9.06 15.40 12.82
CA GLU A 81 9.46 15.26 11.42
C GLU A 81 8.41 15.83 10.46
N VAL A 82 7.12 15.63 10.75
CA VAL A 82 6.03 16.21 9.96
C VAL A 82 6.09 17.75 9.95
N VAL A 83 6.31 18.36 11.12
CA VAL A 83 6.44 19.83 11.24
C VAL A 83 7.69 20.33 10.49
N LYS A 84 8.80 19.59 10.57
CA LYS A 84 10.04 19.92 9.85
C LYS A 84 9.86 19.81 8.33
N ALA A 85 9.16 18.77 7.86
CA ALA A 85 8.81 18.59 6.46
C ALA A 85 7.90 19.73 5.96
N GLY A 86 6.93 20.14 6.78
CA GLY A 86 6.07 21.29 6.48
C GLY A 86 6.82 22.62 6.34
N LYS A 87 7.93 22.82 7.08
CA LYS A 87 8.80 24.00 6.91
C LYS A 87 9.55 23.99 5.56
N SER A 88 9.83 22.81 5.00
CA SER A 88 10.41 22.66 3.67
C SER A 88 9.34 22.65 2.57
N ILE A 89 8.69 23.81 2.35
CA ILE A 89 7.52 23.89 1.45
C ILE A 89 7.82 23.56 -0.01
N LYS A 90 9.02 23.90 -0.51
CA LYS A 90 9.43 23.68 -1.92
C LYS A 90 9.45 22.20 -2.33
N PRO A 91 10.16 21.30 -1.62
CA PRO A 91 10.16 19.89 -1.99
C PRO A 91 8.83 19.19 -1.69
N VAL A 92 8.14 19.59 -0.62
CA VAL A 92 6.85 18.99 -0.25
C VAL A 92 5.76 19.35 -1.28
N SER A 93 5.66 20.61 -1.71
CA SER A 93 4.67 21.03 -2.70
C SER A 93 4.91 20.38 -4.06
N LEU A 94 6.17 20.25 -4.48
CA LEU A 94 6.52 19.57 -5.72
C LEU A 94 6.14 18.07 -5.66
N THR A 95 6.47 17.40 -4.56
CA THR A 95 6.12 15.99 -4.36
C THR A 95 4.60 15.80 -4.35
N LEU A 96 3.86 16.69 -3.68
CA LEU A 96 2.41 16.66 -3.65
C LEU A 96 1.83 16.86 -5.05
N LEU A 97 2.31 17.83 -5.81
CA LEU A 97 1.84 18.09 -7.18
C LEU A 97 2.11 16.89 -8.10
N ILE A 98 3.29 16.28 -8.02
CA ILE A 98 3.61 15.10 -8.82
C ILE A 98 2.73 13.91 -8.40
N ASN A 99 2.57 13.66 -7.10
CA ASN A 99 1.82 12.53 -6.57
C ASN A 99 0.32 12.65 -6.81
N TRP A 100 -0.26 13.85 -6.63
CA TRP A 100 -1.69 14.10 -6.72
C TRP A 100 -2.18 14.62 -8.07
N ALA A 101 -1.36 15.30 -8.85
CA ALA A 101 -1.76 15.74 -10.19
C ALA A 101 -1.20 14.79 -11.24
N ILE A 102 0.12 14.69 -11.36
CA ILE A 102 0.73 13.95 -12.46
C ILE A 102 0.31 12.48 -12.43
N LYS A 103 0.40 11.82 -11.27
CA LYS A 103 0.08 10.39 -11.16
C LYS A 103 -1.34 10.01 -11.63
N PRO A 104 -2.44 10.64 -11.15
CA PRO A 104 -3.78 10.32 -11.64
C PRO A 104 -4.03 10.78 -13.07
N PHE A 105 -3.51 11.94 -13.50
CA PHE A 105 -3.67 12.37 -14.89
C PHE A 105 -2.93 11.47 -15.87
N THR A 106 -1.73 10.98 -15.51
CA THR A 106 -1.01 9.98 -16.30
C THR A 106 -1.79 8.67 -16.36
N MET A 107 -2.34 8.20 -15.24
CA MET A 107 -3.18 6.99 -15.23
C MET A 107 -4.41 7.15 -16.13
N TYR A 108 -5.08 8.30 -16.06
CA TYR A 108 -6.22 8.61 -16.92
C TYR A 108 -5.83 8.69 -18.40
N ALA A 109 -4.73 9.39 -18.74
CA ALA A 109 -4.26 9.51 -20.10
C ALA A 109 -3.91 8.14 -20.73
N ILE A 110 -3.24 7.27 -19.96
CA ILE A 110 -2.96 5.89 -20.38
C ILE A 110 -4.27 5.13 -20.61
N SER A 111 -5.23 5.25 -19.70
CA SER A 111 -6.56 4.59 -19.81
C SER A 111 -7.44 5.13 -20.95
N VAL A 112 -7.17 6.31 -21.48
CA VAL A 112 -7.90 6.86 -22.66
C VAL A 112 -7.23 6.43 -23.96
N PHE A 113 -5.92 6.18 -23.93
CA PHE A 113 -5.14 5.76 -25.09
C PHE A 113 -5.24 4.26 -25.38
N PHE A 114 -5.43 3.43 -24.35
CA PHE A 114 -5.62 1.97 -24.41
C PHE A 114 -7.07 1.58 -24.12
#